data_AF-A0A3N4NEK1-F1
#
_entry.id   AF-A0A3N4NEK1-F1
#
_cell.length_a   1.000
_cell.length_b   1.000
_cell.length_c   1.000
_cell.angle_alpha   90.00
_cell.angle_beta   90.00
_cell.angle_gamma   90.00
#
_symmetry.space_group_name_H-M   'P 1'
#
loop_
_entity.id
_entity.type
_entity.pdbx_description
1 polymer ?
#
loop_
_entity_poly.entity_id
_entity_poly.type
_entity_poly.pdbx_seq_one_letter_code
_entity_poly.pdbx_strand_id
1 'polypeptide(L)'
;MQMRNPAFKQELKTWLRYNKKHQDQTRDGLSYAAFGAPNVPRWIAETAMSFAMREIPQHKSCQRQINRASHFALFTLEQQTVTHWINLGRTLQRFLLAATAHGLAHCYLNQPCEERTVAQNMAQALSLNTSPVILIRLGCAAPRPYSLRRNIAGVIDQSQTPQIRPAAPSGVTVR
;
A
#
# COMPACT_ATOMS: atom_id res chain seq x y z
N MET A 1 -16.96 -3.52 -9.15
CA MET A 1 -17.29 -2.08 -9.29
C MET A 1 -16.14 -1.29 -9.90
N GLN A 2 -14.97 -1.15 -9.25
CA GLN A 2 -13.83 -0.38 -9.78
C GLN A 2 -13.19 -0.93 -11.08
N MET A 3 -13.08 -2.25 -11.23
CA MET A 3 -12.58 -2.88 -12.47
C MET A 3 -13.55 -2.75 -13.66
N ARG A 4 -14.65 -2.01 -13.53
CA ARG A 4 -15.49 -1.59 -14.67
C ARG A 4 -15.17 -0.16 -15.12
N ASN A 5 -14.49 0.63 -14.31
CA ASN A 5 -14.09 2.00 -14.65
C ASN A 5 -12.86 1.98 -15.59
N PRO A 6 -12.96 2.54 -16.81
CA PRO A 6 -11.85 2.57 -17.77
C PRO A 6 -10.70 3.46 -17.32
N ALA A 7 -10.97 4.59 -16.64
CA ALA A 7 -9.93 5.48 -16.13
C ALA A 7 -9.08 4.79 -15.05
N PHE A 8 -9.74 4.08 -14.12
CA PHE A 8 -9.05 3.25 -13.12
C PHE A 8 -8.17 2.17 -13.76
N LYS A 9 -8.64 1.51 -14.82
CA LYS A 9 -7.84 0.53 -15.56
C LYS A 9 -6.61 1.16 -16.20
N GLN A 10 -6.76 2.34 -16.79
CA GLN A 10 -5.65 3.05 -17.42
C GLN A 10 -4.61 3.44 -16.38
N GLU A 11 -5.04 4.00 -15.25
CA GLU A 11 -4.14 4.34 -14.14
C GLU A 11 -3.41 3.10 -13.60
N LEU A 12 -4.14 2.01 -13.34
CA LEU A 12 -3.55 0.77 -12.85
C LEU A 12 -2.50 0.21 -13.82
N LYS A 13 -2.74 0.30 -15.14
CA LYS A 13 -1.76 -0.09 -16.15
C LYS A 13 -0.49 0.75 -16.10
N THR A 14 -0.60 2.04 -15.80
CA THR A 14 0.54 2.96 -15.62
C THR A 14 1.35 2.63 -14.37
N TRP A 15 0.74 2.02 -13.35
CA TRP A 15 1.42 1.61 -12.12
C TRP A 15 2.04 0.21 -12.17
N LEU A 16 1.72 -0.62 -13.16
CA LEU A 16 2.25 -1.98 -13.27
C LEU A 16 3.67 -2.01 -13.86
N ARG A 17 4.54 -2.83 -13.27
CA ARG A 17 5.88 -3.13 -13.80
C ARG A 17 5.92 -4.57 -14.27
N TYR A 18 5.75 -4.72 -15.58
CA TYR A 18 5.53 -6.00 -16.25
C TYR A 18 6.71 -6.99 -16.23
N ASN A 19 7.95 -6.53 -16.03
CA ASN A 19 9.13 -7.39 -15.99
C ASN A 19 10.30 -6.71 -15.26
N LYS A 20 11.41 -7.45 -15.08
CA LYS A 20 12.60 -6.95 -14.38
C LYS A 20 13.17 -5.67 -15.02
N LYS A 21 13.30 -5.63 -16.35
CA LYS A 21 13.83 -4.46 -17.07
C LYS A 21 13.00 -3.19 -16.80
N HIS A 22 11.67 -3.29 -16.87
CA HIS A 22 10.78 -2.16 -16.62
C HIS A 22 10.78 -1.74 -15.14
N GLN A 23 10.87 -2.70 -14.23
CA GLN A 23 10.98 -2.45 -12.79
C GLN A 23 12.28 -1.71 -12.44
N ASP A 24 13.41 -2.14 -12.99
CA ASP A 24 14.74 -1.58 -12.70
C ASP A 24 14.90 -0.16 -13.27
N GLN A 25 14.23 0.16 -14.38
CA GLN A 25 14.23 1.50 -14.99
C GLN A 25 13.45 2.54 -14.19
N THR A 26 12.28 2.16 -13.67
CA THR A 26 11.35 3.09 -13.00
C THR A 26 11.52 3.11 -11.48
N ARG A 27 11.87 1.95 -10.90
CA ARG A 27 12.11 1.73 -9.47
C ARG A 27 10.94 2.14 -8.58
N ASP A 28 9.72 2.07 -9.11
CA ASP A 28 8.46 2.35 -8.43
C ASP A 28 7.33 1.43 -8.93
N GLY A 29 6.09 1.68 -8.49
CA GLY A 29 4.91 0.95 -8.93
C GLY A 29 4.80 -0.47 -8.39
N LEU A 30 3.84 -1.21 -8.94
CA LEU A 30 3.48 -2.58 -8.57
C LEU A 30 4.28 -3.58 -9.42
N SER A 31 5.26 -4.24 -8.79
CA SER A 31 6.15 -5.18 -9.46
C SER A 31 5.49 -6.50 -9.82
N TYR A 32 5.80 -7.04 -11.00
CA TYR A 32 5.44 -8.40 -11.42
C TYR A 32 5.82 -9.45 -10.35
N ALA A 33 6.94 -9.27 -9.66
CA ALA A 33 7.42 -10.17 -8.61
C ALA A 33 6.50 -10.18 -7.37
N ALA A 34 5.85 -9.05 -7.05
CA ALA A 34 4.89 -8.98 -5.95
C ALA A 34 3.61 -9.78 -6.27
N PHE A 35 3.28 -9.93 -7.54
CA PHE A 35 2.17 -10.77 -8.03
C PHE A 35 2.56 -12.23 -8.25
N GLY A 36 3.84 -12.60 -8.09
CA GLY A 36 4.34 -13.94 -8.40
C GLY A 36 4.32 -14.28 -9.89
N ALA A 37 4.29 -13.26 -10.76
CA ALA A 37 4.33 -13.46 -12.21
C ALA A 37 5.75 -13.84 -12.67
N PRO A 38 5.90 -14.65 -13.72
CA PRO A 38 7.21 -14.95 -14.30
C PRO A 38 7.81 -13.72 -15.00
N ASN A 39 9.14 -13.65 -15.05
CA ASN A 39 9.85 -12.59 -15.78
C ASN A 39 9.76 -12.86 -17.29
N VAL A 40 8.76 -12.28 -17.95
CA VAL A 40 8.50 -12.47 -19.39
C VAL A 40 8.63 -11.14 -20.15
N PRO A 41 8.82 -11.17 -21.49
CA PRO A 41 8.72 -9.98 -22.32
C PRO A 41 7.45 -9.16 -22.04
N ARG A 42 7.58 -7.84 -22.02
CA ARG A 42 6.54 -6.89 -21.57
C ARG A 42 5.21 -7.08 -22.31
N TRP A 43 5.26 -7.30 -23.62
CA TRP A 43 4.06 -7.51 -24.45
C TRP A 43 3.26 -8.76 -24.06
N ILE A 44 3.92 -9.82 -23.56
CA ILE A 44 3.27 -11.05 -23.07
C ILE A 44 2.57 -10.74 -21.75
N ALA A 45 3.28 -10.10 -20.82
CA ALA A 45 2.73 -9.71 -19.53
C ALA A 45 1.57 -8.70 -19.65
N GLU A 46 1.66 -7.74 -20.57
CA GLU A 46 0.60 -6.75 -20.84
C GLU A 46 -0.66 -7.42 -21.40
N THR A 47 -0.50 -8.37 -22.32
CA THR A 47 -1.59 -9.18 -22.88
C THR A 47 -2.25 -10.00 -21.79
N ALA A 48 -1.48 -10.82 -21.07
CA ALA A 48 -1.98 -11.69 -20.01
C ALA A 48 -2.68 -10.90 -18.89
N MET A 49 -2.13 -9.75 -18.48
CA MET A 49 -2.76 -8.90 -17.47
C MET A 49 -4.04 -8.25 -17.99
N SER A 50 -4.09 -7.84 -19.26
CA SER A 50 -5.30 -7.29 -19.87
C SER A 50 -6.43 -8.33 -19.94
N PHE A 51 -6.11 -9.60 -20.19
CA PHE A 51 -7.06 -10.71 -20.09
C PHE A 51 -7.47 -10.98 -18.63
N ALA A 52 -6.50 -11.07 -17.71
CA ALA A 52 -6.78 -11.29 -16.29
C ALA A 52 -7.71 -10.21 -15.73
N MET A 53 -7.45 -8.92 -16.00
CA MET A 53 -8.28 -7.79 -15.57
C MET A 53 -9.70 -7.78 -16.17
N ARG A 54 -9.92 -8.45 -17.31
CA ARG A 54 -11.27 -8.65 -17.88
C ARG A 54 -12.03 -9.72 -17.12
N GLU A 55 -11.33 -10.75 -16.65
CA GLU A 55 -11.93 -11.96 -16.09
C GLU A 55 -11.83 -12.11 -14.57
N ILE A 56 -11.41 -11.11 -13.78
CA ILE A 56 -11.40 -11.25 -12.31
C ILE A 56 -12.84 -11.21 -11.77
N PRO A 57 -13.47 -12.32 -11.33
CA PRO A 57 -14.63 -12.22 -10.45
C PRO A 57 -14.14 -11.68 -9.11
N GLN A 58 -14.26 -10.36 -8.92
CA GLN A 58 -13.84 -9.64 -7.70
C GLN A 58 -14.41 -10.31 -6.43
N HIS A 59 -15.60 -10.88 -6.51
CA HIS A 59 -16.28 -11.53 -5.38
C HIS A 59 -15.54 -12.79 -4.89
N LYS A 60 -15.16 -13.72 -5.78
CA LYS A 60 -14.57 -15.02 -5.36
C LYS A 60 -13.14 -14.88 -4.83
N SER A 61 -12.33 -13.98 -5.40
CA SER A 61 -10.95 -13.77 -4.94
C SER A 61 -10.89 -13.01 -3.61
N CYS A 62 -11.69 -11.95 -3.46
CA CYS A 62 -11.77 -11.19 -2.22
C CYS A 62 -12.28 -12.06 -1.06
N GLN A 63 -13.34 -12.84 -1.29
CA GLN A 63 -13.91 -13.72 -0.26
C GLN A 63 -12.95 -14.83 0.18
N ARG A 64 -12.18 -15.42 -0.74
CA ARG A 64 -11.12 -16.39 -0.39
C ARG A 64 -9.99 -15.75 0.43
N GLN A 65 -9.63 -14.51 0.16
CA GLN A 65 -8.61 -13.79 0.91
C GLN A 65 -9.10 -13.39 2.31
N ILE A 66 -10.39 -13.06 2.44
CA ILE A 66 -11.04 -12.78 3.72
C ILE A 66 -11.14 -14.04 4.58
N ASN A 67 -11.59 -15.15 4.00
CA ASN A 67 -11.71 -16.43 4.72
C ASN A 67 -10.35 -17.02 5.15
N ARG A 68 -9.24 -16.52 4.59
CA ARG A 68 -7.86 -16.88 4.96
C ARG A 68 -7.18 -15.80 5.80
N ALA A 69 -7.86 -14.70 6.12
CA ALA A 69 -7.35 -13.69 7.03
C ALA A 69 -7.40 -14.24 8.46
N SER A 70 -6.32 -14.06 9.21
CA SER A 70 -6.41 -14.30 10.66
C SER A 70 -7.10 -13.13 11.34
N HIS A 71 -6.79 -11.90 10.94
CA HIS A 71 -7.27 -10.67 11.56
C HIS A 71 -7.39 -9.54 10.53
N PHE A 72 -8.20 -8.53 10.88
CA PHE A 72 -8.32 -7.27 10.16
C PHE A 72 -8.11 -6.09 11.10
N ALA A 73 -7.48 -5.03 10.60
CA ALA A 73 -7.38 -3.73 11.26
C ALA A 73 -8.00 -2.68 10.35
N LEU A 74 -9.04 -2.00 10.84
CA LEU A 74 -9.71 -0.92 10.14
C LEU A 74 -9.31 0.42 10.77
N PHE A 75 -8.76 1.32 9.96
CA PHE A 75 -8.45 2.69 10.33
C PHE A 75 -9.56 3.59 9.85
N THR A 76 -10.06 4.41 10.77
CA THR A 76 -11.18 5.31 10.53
C THR A 76 -10.80 6.75 10.84
N LEU A 77 -11.63 7.68 10.39
CA LEU A 77 -11.50 9.09 10.65
C LEU A 77 -12.80 9.67 11.18
N GLU A 78 -12.66 10.53 12.19
CA GLU A 78 -13.75 11.39 12.66
C GLU A 78 -14.08 12.46 11.63
N GLN A 79 -13.06 13.01 10.97
CA GLN A 79 -13.21 14.07 9.98
C GLN A 79 -12.30 13.85 8.76
N GLN A 80 -12.81 14.20 7.58
CA GLN A 80 -12.08 14.10 6.31
C GLN A 80 -11.28 15.38 6.04
N THR A 81 -10.30 15.68 6.90
CA THR A 81 -9.39 16.82 6.72
C THR A 81 -7.95 16.38 6.51
N VAL A 82 -7.14 17.25 5.91
CA VAL A 82 -5.72 16.98 5.62
C VAL A 82 -4.96 16.57 6.89
N THR A 83 -5.19 17.28 8.01
CA THR A 83 -4.55 16.97 9.30
C THR A 83 -4.89 15.57 9.78
N HIS A 84 -6.16 15.16 9.66
CA HIS A 84 -6.62 13.83 10.02
C HIS A 84 -6.00 12.75 9.13
N TRP A 85 -5.87 13.01 7.82
CA TRP A 85 -5.20 12.10 6.88
C TRP A 85 -3.72 11.90 7.21
N ILE A 86 -3.01 13.00 7.50
CA ILE A 86 -1.60 12.93 7.91
C ILE A 86 -1.45 12.13 9.21
N ASN A 87 -2.29 12.41 10.21
CA ASN A 87 -2.25 11.70 11.48
C ASN A 87 -2.59 10.22 11.34
N LEU A 88 -3.59 9.87 10.53
CA LEU A 88 -3.91 8.49 10.19
C LEU A 88 -2.72 7.79 9.54
N GLY A 89 -2.03 8.44 8.60
CA GLY A 89 -0.83 7.90 7.97
C GLY A 89 0.31 7.63 8.97
N ARG A 90 0.53 8.55 9.92
CA ARG A 90 1.53 8.36 10.99
C ARG A 90 1.17 7.20 11.91
N THR A 91 -0.09 7.08 12.29
CA THR A 91 -0.59 5.97 13.13
C THR A 91 -0.50 4.65 12.40
N LEU A 92 -0.93 4.61 11.14
CA LEU A 92 -0.80 3.44 10.28
C LEU A 92 0.65 2.98 10.18
N GLN A 93 1.60 3.89 9.90
CA GLN A 93 3.00 3.52 9.76
C GLN A 93 3.57 2.90 11.05
N ARG A 94 3.26 3.47 12.22
CA ARG A 94 3.67 2.90 13.52
C ARG A 94 3.07 1.52 13.74
N PHE A 95 1.79 1.36 13.41
CA PHE A 95 1.09 0.07 13.51
C PHE A 95 1.74 -0.99 12.61
N LEU A 96 2.02 -0.68 11.34
CA LEU A 96 2.64 -1.62 10.40
C LEU A 96 4.06 -2.04 10.84
N LEU A 97 4.84 -1.08 11.35
CA LEU A 97 6.17 -1.38 11.91
C LEU A 97 6.08 -2.26 13.16
N ALA A 98 5.15 -1.99 14.07
CA ALA A 98 4.92 -2.83 15.24
C ALA A 98 4.49 -4.25 14.85
N ALA A 99 3.53 -4.38 13.93
CA ALA A 99 3.09 -5.68 13.41
C ALA A 99 4.26 -6.46 12.81
N THR A 100 5.12 -5.80 12.01
CA THR A 100 6.32 -6.42 11.42
C THR A 100 7.32 -6.86 12.49
N ALA A 101 7.55 -6.05 13.53
CA ALA A 101 8.44 -6.39 14.63
C ALA A 101 7.96 -7.64 15.41
N HIS A 102 6.63 -7.86 15.45
CA HIS A 102 6.01 -9.06 16.00
C HIS A 102 5.89 -10.24 15.01
N GLY A 103 6.52 -10.15 13.83
CA GLY A 103 6.49 -11.22 12.83
C GLY A 103 5.15 -11.37 12.09
N LEU A 104 4.26 -10.38 12.17
CA LEU A 104 2.99 -10.38 11.45
C LEU A 104 3.18 -9.78 10.06
N ALA A 105 2.74 -10.51 9.05
CA ALA A 105 2.58 -10.00 7.71
C ALA A 105 1.28 -9.19 7.59
N HIS A 106 1.31 -8.17 6.74
CA HIS A 106 0.16 -7.29 6.50
C HIS A 106 -0.06 -7.01 5.01
N CYS A 107 -1.31 -6.82 4.60
CA CYS A 107 -1.67 -6.47 3.23
C CYS A 107 -2.82 -5.46 3.21
N TYR A 108 -2.74 -4.47 2.32
CA TYR A 108 -3.83 -3.52 2.10
C TYR A 108 -5.00 -4.21 1.40
N LEU A 109 -6.20 -3.97 1.93
CA LEU A 109 -7.47 -4.39 1.33
C LEU A 109 -8.36 -3.15 1.20
N ASN A 110 -7.84 -2.10 0.58
CA ASN A 110 -8.44 -0.76 0.63
C ASN A 110 -9.64 -0.54 -0.28
N GLN A 111 -9.83 -1.40 -1.28
CA GLN A 111 -10.89 -1.27 -2.29
C GLN A 111 -12.30 -1.07 -1.72
N PRO A 112 -12.72 -1.72 -0.62
CA PRO A 112 -14.01 -1.46 0.02
C PRO A 112 -14.13 -0.07 0.65
N CYS A 113 -13.01 0.55 1.04
CA CYS A 113 -12.98 1.90 1.60
C CYS A 113 -13.00 2.99 0.52
N GLU A 114 -12.60 2.66 -0.72
CA GLU A 114 -12.53 3.62 -1.84
C GLU A 114 -13.87 3.83 -2.55
N GLU A 115 -14.82 2.90 -2.42
CA GLU A 115 -16.17 3.06 -2.95
C GLU A 115 -17.10 3.53 -1.83
N ARG A 116 -17.69 4.71 -2.03
CA ARG A 116 -18.46 5.43 -1.01
C ARG A 116 -19.60 4.59 -0.44
N THR A 117 -20.36 3.91 -1.29
CA THR A 117 -21.52 3.11 -0.88
C THR A 117 -21.08 1.91 -0.03
N VAL A 118 -20.05 1.19 -0.46
CA VAL A 118 -19.47 0.06 0.26
C VAL A 118 -18.86 0.51 1.59
N ALA A 119 -18.14 1.63 1.62
CA ALA A 119 -17.57 2.19 2.84
C ALA A 119 -18.66 2.59 3.84
N GLN A 120 -19.75 3.22 3.38
CA GLN A 120 -20.90 3.58 4.20
C GLN A 120 -21.61 2.34 4.75
N ASN A 121 -21.87 1.33 3.91
CA ASN A 121 -22.47 0.07 4.34
C ASN A 121 -21.59 -0.65 5.37
N MET A 122 -20.26 -0.63 5.19
CA MET A 122 -19.31 -1.18 6.15
C MET A 122 -19.34 -0.41 7.48
N ALA A 123 -19.39 0.92 7.45
CA ALA A 123 -19.53 1.73 8.66
C ALA A 123 -20.81 1.40 9.42
N GLN A 124 -21.95 1.31 8.71
CA GLN A 124 -23.24 0.93 9.29
C GLN A 124 -23.21 -0.48 9.89
N ALA A 125 -22.70 -1.47 9.14
CA ALA A 125 -22.61 -2.86 9.60
C ALA A 125 -21.74 -3.02 10.86
N LEU A 126 -20.73 -2.15 11.03
CA LEU A 126 -19.84 -2.13 12.18
C LEU A 126 -20.28 -1.12 13.27
N SER A 127 -21.45 -0.49 13.13
CA SER A 127 -21.96 0.55 14.05
C SER A 127 -20.96 1.69 14.30
N LEU A 128 -20.22 2.09 13.26
CA LEU A 128 -19.19 3.13 13.34
C LEU A 128 -19.79 4.52 13.06
N ASN A 129 -19.45 5.47 13.91
CA ASN A 129 -19.74 6.90 13.69
C ASN A 129 -18.62 7.62 12.91
N THR A 130 -17.55 6.90 12.59
CA THR A 130 -16.36 7.40 11.88
C THR A 130 -16.29 6.83 10.47
N SER A 131 -15.65 7.55 9.55
CA SER A 131 -15.46 7.12 8.17
C SER A 131 -14.35 6.07 8.03
N PRO A 132 -14.61 4.88 7.46
CA PRO A 132 -13.58 3.92 7.11
C PRO A 132 -12.64 4.47 6.03
N VAL A 133 -11.33 4.33 6.21
CA VAL A 133 -10.33 4.88 5.26
C VAL A 133 -9.33 3.85 4.80
N ILE A 134 -8.76 3.06 5.72
CA ILE A 134 -7.77 2.03 5.37
C ILE A 134 -8.11 0.73 6.07
N LEU A 135 -8.25 -0.34 5.28
CA LEU A 135 -8.44 -1.69 5.77
C LEU A 135 -7.17 -2.52 5.52
N ILE A 136 -6.63 -3.09 6.59
CA ILE A 136 -5.44 -3.95 6.56
C ILE A 136 -5.83 -5.37 6.97
N ARG A 137 -5.36 -6.35 6.21
CA ARG A 137 -5.41 -7.77 6.57
C ARG A 137 -4.10 -8.17 7.24
N LEU A 138 -4.19 -8.93 8.33
CA LEU A 138 -3.06 -9.35 9.17
C LEU A 138 -2.99 -10.88 9.32
N GLY A 139 -1.78 -11.40 9.46
CA GLY A 139 -1.53 -12.80 9.84
C GLY A 139 -0.10 -13.26 9.60
N CYS A 140 0.15 -14.56 9.73
CA CYS A 140 1.46 -15.15 9.48
C CYS A 140 1.61 -15.51 7.99
N ALA A 141 2.70 -15.10 7.36
CA ALA A 141 3.01 -15.45 5.98
C ALA A 141 4.52 -15.51 5.75
N ALA A 142 4.95 -16.26 4.73
CA ALA A 142 6.33 -16.29 4.29
C ALA A 142 6.76 -14.91 3.72
N PRO A 143 8.05 -14.54 3.82
CA PRO A 143 8.58 -13.32 3.25
C PRO A 143 8.28 -13.19 1.75
N ARG A 144 8.01 -11.96 1.30
CA ARG A 144 7.78 -11.61 -0.11
C ARG A 144 8.96 -10.80 -0.65
N PRO A 145 9.20 -10.82 -1.98
CA PRO A 145 10.22 -9.97 -2.59
C PRO A 145 10.01 -8.49 -2.25
N TYR A 146 11.10 -7.79 -1.94
CA TYR A 146 11.05 -6.36 -1.69
C TYR A 146 10.67 -5.58 -2.94
N SER A 147 9.77 -4.60 -2.79
CA SER A 147 9.48 -3.62 -3.83
C SER A 147 10.62 -2.61 -3.93
N LEU A 148 11.08 -2.34 -5.15
CA LEU A 148 12.10 -1.31 -5.38
C LEU A 148 11.60 0.08 -5.00
N ARG A 149 12.55 0.97 -4.71
CA ARG A 149 12.31 2.38 -4.40
C ARG A 149 13.18 3.27 -5.30
N ARG A 150 12.64 4.43 -5.67
CA ARG A 150 13.34 5.48 -6.40
C ARG A 150 14.59 5.90 -5.64
N ASN A 151 15.61 6.36 -6.37
CA ASN A 151 16.84 6.87 -5.76
C ASN A 151 16.51 8.13 -4.94
N ILE A 152 17.12 8.25 -3.76
CA ILE A 152 16.92 9.37 -2.84
C ILE A 152 17.20 10.73 -3.48
N ALA A 153 18.19 10.82 -4.36
CA ALA A 153 18.55 12.05 -5.08
C ALA A 153 17.45 12.54 -6.02
N GLY A 154 16.54 11.67 -6.46
CA GLY A 154 15.39 12.04 -7.30
C GLY A 154 14.11 12.35 -6.52
N VAL A 155 14.17 12.36 -5.17
CA VAL A 155 13.00 12.57 -4.30
C VAL A 155 13.22 13.68 -3.28
N ILE A 156 14.46 13.93 -2.86
CA ILE A 156 14.79 15.03 -1.95
C ILE A 156 15.12 16.28 -2.75
N ASP A 157 14.41 17.37 -2.44
CA ASP A 157 14.82 18.71 -2.83
C ASP A 157 15.96 19.17 -1.92
N GLN A 158 17.18 19.22 -2.46
CA GLN A 158 18.36 19.59 -1.69
C GLN A 158 18.37 21.06 -1.27
N SER A 159 17.53 21.91 -1.87
CA SER A 159 17.42 23.33 -1.52
C SER A 159 16.80 23.59 -0.14
N GLN A 160 16.18 22.56 0.49
CA GLN A 160 15.51 22.66 1.77
C GLN A 160 16.18 21.89 2.91
N THR A 161 17.40 21.36 2.71
CA THR A 161 18.09 20.60 3.76
C THR A 161 18.43 21.55 4.92
N PRO A 162 17.84 21.39 6.12
CA PRO A 162 18.24 22.20 7.27
C PRO A 162 19.71 21.89 7.56
N GLN A 163 20.55 22.92 7.72
CA GLN A 163 21.89 22.72 8.29
C GLN A 163 21.71 22.14 9.69
N ILE A 164 21.90 20.83 9.82
CA ILE A 164 21.97 20.15 11.11
C ILE A 164 23.21 20.71 11.79
N ARG A 165 23.02 21.68 12.71
CA ARG A 165 24.11 22.18 13.55
C ARG A 165 24.67 20.97 14.32
N PRO A 166 25.99 20.74 14.31
CA PRO A 166 26.56 19.70 15.16
C PRO A 166 26.19 19.98 16.62
N ALA A 167 25.80 18.93 17.34
CA ALA A 167 25.52 19.03 18.77
C ALA A 167 26.78 19.59 19.47
N ALA A 168 26.58 20.60 20.33
CA ALA A 168 27.68 21.18 21.09
C ALA A 168 28.39 20.06 21.89
N PRO A 169 29.73 20.01 21.88
CA PRO A 169 30.46 19.01 22.64
C PRO A 169 30.05 19.14 24.11
N SER A 170 29.51 18.06 24.66
CA SER A 170 29.15 17.97 26.07
C SER A 170 30.44 18.09 26.88
N GLY A 171 30.69 19.28 27.43
CA GLY A 171 31.80 19.53 28.33
C GLY A 171 31.60 18.76 29.64
N VAL A 172 31.91 17.47 29.64
CA VAL A 172 32.07 16.70 30.86
C VAL A 172 33.53 16.87 31.28
N THR A 173 33.75 17.82 32.19
CA THR A 173 35.01 17.90 32.93
C THR A 173 34.97 16.81 33.98
N VAL A 174 35.73 15.74 33.78
CA VAL A 174 36.03 14.77 34.84
C VAL A 174 37.04 15.44 35.77
N ARG A 175 36.63 15.68 37.02
CA ARG A 175 37.54 15.97 38.13
C ARG A 175 38.04 14.68 38.72
#